data_AF-A0A7S0FW18-F1
#
_entry.id   AF-A0A7S0FW18-F1
#
_cell.length_a   1.000
_cell.length_b   1.000
_cell.length_c   1.000
_cell.angle_alpha   90.00
_cell.angle_beta   90.00
_cell.angle_gamma   90.00
#
_symmetry.space_group_name_H-M   'P 1'
#
loop_
_entity.id
_entity.type
_entity.pdbx_description
1 polymer ?
#
loop_
_entity_poly.entity_id
_entity_poly.type
_entity_poly.pdbx_seq_one_letter_code
_entity_poly.pdbx_strand_id
1 'polypeptide(L)'
;NMVGLNNSIKIQINGLGFHGCALLTSSNWVIYSESHEVTIAQNVALPTLQFICNGIPTTTTTWTETATTQTTTTTSGIYTRLDGGARCADYGVPDVPSKDDCFETAVHFVGLAGKQTMELDNVGFTGCVYNTVAQTVLYGESAGVTADENMVLPNFEYVCNGIPTTTTTTTRTSLTATRTTTTTLGFVKLAPGSTCWDQQLAAVPSREACFGVAISAVGLAGRPTLEIDGIGFSGCIHNVIAGTVIWGVTAGVTPETMVALPSWEYICSGPATTPLYP
;
A
#
# COMPACT_ATOMS: atom_id res chain seq x y z
N ASN A 1 -52.57 -6.84 -53.10
CA ASN A 1 -51.14 -7.09 -52.84
C ASN A 1 -50.61 -6.04 -51.89
N MET A 2 -50.40 -6.43 -50.63
CA MET A 2 -49.25 -6.08 -49.78
C MET A 2 -49.54 -6.62 -48.38
N VAL A 3 -48.87 -7.73 -48.05
CA VAL A 3 -48.83 -8.34 -46.71
C VAL A 3 -47.60 -7.73 -46.02
N GLY A 4 -47.80 -7.01 -44.92
CA GLY A 4 -46.72 -6.53 -44.05
C GLY A 4 -46.53 -7.49 -42.88
N LEU A 5 -45.47 -8.28 -42.91
CA LEU A 5 -45.06 -9.18 -41.83
C LEU A 5 -44.40 -8.38 -40.70
N ASN A 6 -44.98 -8.41 -39.50
CA ASN A 6 -44.33 -7.99 -38.26
C ASN A 6 -43.44 -9.13 -37.75
N ASN A 7 -42.13 -9.03 -37.97
CA ASN A 7 -41.15 -9.93 -37.36
C ASN A 7 -40.59 -9.29 -36.08
N SER A 8 -41.15 -9.66 -34.93
CA SER A 8 -40.49 -9.47 -33.63
C SER A 8 -39.70 -10.73 -33.31
N ILE A 9 -38.37 -10.64 -33.36
CA ILE A 9 -37.49 -11.72 -32.87
C ILE A 9 -37.23 -11.45 -31.39
N LYS A 10 -37.76 -12.30 -30.51
CA LYS A 10 -37.33 -12.39 -29.11
C LYS A 10 -36.18 -13.39 -29.05
N ILE A 11 -34.97 -12.92 -28.79
CA ILE A 11 -33.83 -13.79 -28.46
C ILE A 11 -33.75 -13.84 -26.94
N GLN A 12 -33.97 -15.02 -26.37
CA GLN A 12 -33.76 -15.30 -24.96
C GLN A 12 -32.41 -16.00 -24.84
N ILE A 13 -31.38 -15.28 -24.41
CA ILE A 13 -30.05 -15.85 -24.15
C ILE A 13 -30.04 -16.29 -22.68
N ASN A 14 -30.29 -17.57 -22.44
CA ASN A 14 -30.17 -18.14 -21.10
C ASN A 14 -28.71 -18.55 -20.86
N GLY A 15 -28.08 -18.03 -19.80
CA GLY A 15 -26.91 -18.67 -19.18
C GLY A 15 -25.58 -17.90 -19.16
N LEU A 16 -25.49 -16.64 -19.59
CA LEU A 16 -24.28 -15.83 -19.43
C LEU A 16 -24.63 -14.48 -18.80
N GLY A 17 -24.10 -14.23 -17.61
CA GLY A 17 -24.23 -12.95 -16.92
C GLY A 17 -23.48 -11.85 -17.67
N PHE A 18 -24.14 -11.21 -18.62
CA PHE A 18 -23.67 -9.99 -19.27
C PHE A 18 -24.21 -8.78 -18.51
N HIS A 19 -23.31 -7.98 -17.93
CA HIS A 19 -23.60 -6.59 -17.56
C HIS A 19 -23.04 -5.69 -18.66
N GLY A 20 -23.84 -5.39 -19.67
CA GLY A 20 -23.44 -4.49 -20.74
C GLY A 20 -24.65 -3.92 -21.49
N CYS A 21 -24.55 -2.65 -21.89
CA CYS A 21 -25.57 -1.99 -22.72
C CYS A 21 -25.37 -2.39 -24.19
N ALA A 22 -26.42 -2.88 -24.83
CA ALA A 22 -26.44 -3.07 -26.28
C ALA A 22 -27.07 -1.85 -26.94
N LEU A 23 -26.40 -1.28 -27.94
CA LEU A 23 -26.97 -0.24 -28.80
C LEU A 23 -27.47 -0.88 -30.08
N LEU A 24 -28.78 -0.77 -30.34
CA LEU A 24 -29.38 -1.15 -31.61
C LEU A 24 -29.40 0.06 -32.53
N THR A 25 -28.69 -0.02 -33.64
CA THR A 25 -28.97 0.83 -34.81
C THR A 25 -29.50 -0.05 -35.92
N SER A 26 -30.31 0.50 -36.81
CA SER A 26 -31.05 -0.22 -37.86
C SER A 26 -30.18 -1.02 -38.85
N SER A 27 -28.85 -0.92 -38.76
CA SER A 27 -27.97 -1.43 -39.80
C SER A 27 -26.67 -2.09 -39.32
N ASN A 28 -26.31 -2.10 -38.03
CA ASN A 28 -25.11 -2.79 -37.53
C ASN A 28 -25.16 -3.12 -36.03
N TRP A 29 -24.53 -4.23 -35.66
CA TRP A 29 -24.33 -4.67 -34.28
C TRP A 29 -22.95 -4.25 -33.78
N VAL A 30 -22.89 -3.57 -32.64
CA VAL A 30 -21.62 -3.35 -31.91
C VAL A 30 -21.78 -3.93 -30.52
N ILE A 31 -20.94 -4.90 -30.19
CA ILE A 31 -20.87 -5.52 -28.86
C ILE A 31 -19.57 -5.05 -28.24
N TYR A 32 -19.65 -4.39 -27.08
CA TYR A 32 -18.46 -4.07 -26.27
C TYR A 32 -18.22 -5.23 -25.31
N SER A 33 -16.98 -5.69 -25.21
CA SER A 33 -16.54 -6.62 -24.16
C SER A 33 -15.27 -6.08 -23.52
N GLU A 34 -15.17 -6.15 -22.19
CA GLU A 34 -14.19 -5.46 -21.35
C GLU A 34 -12.73 -5.94 -21.47
N SER A 35 -12.36 -6.81 -22.43
CA SER A 35 -11.02 -7.43 -22.41
C SER A 35 -10.12 -7.26 -23.63
N HIS A 36 -10.52 -6.60 -24.72
CA HIS A 36 -9.58 -6.32 -25.83
C HIS A 36 -9.88 -4.97 -26.50
N GLU A 37 -8.84 -4.14 -26.68
CA GLU A 37 -8.90 -2.91 -27.46
C GLU A 37 -9.29 -3.21 -28.91
N VAL A 38 -10.43 -2.67 -29.34
CA VAL A 38 -10.82 -2.64 -30.75
C VAL A 38 -10.66 -1.21 -31.24
N THR A 39 -9.62 -0.98 -32.05
CA THR A 39 -9.47 0.28 -32.78
C THR A 39 -10.44 0.28 -33.95
N ILE A 40 -11.55 1.00 -33.83
CA ILE A 40 -12.48 1.23 -34.94
C ILE A 40 -12.11 2.56 -35.61
N ALA A 41 -11.62 2.49 -36.84
CA ALA A 41 -11.52 3.65 -37.71
C ALA A 41 -12.88 3.90 -38.37
N GLN A 42 -13.54 5.02 -38.06
CA GLN A 42 -13.93 6.05 -39.03
C GLN A 42 -14.95 7.05 -38.48
N ASN A 43 -14.74 8.30 -38.91
CA ASN A 43 -15.57 9.47 -38.76
C ASN A 43 -17.00 9.26 -39.27
N VAL A 44 -17.97 9.21 -38.36
CA VAL A 44 -19.35 9.63 -38.67
C VAL A 44 -19.80 10.54 -37.53
N ALA A 45 -19.93 11.83 -37.84
CA ALA A 45 -20.53 12.80 -36.92
C ALA A 45 -22.01 12.49 -36.78
N LEU A 46 -22.40 11.91 -35.64
CA LEU A 46 -23.79 11.75 -35.23
C LEU A 46 -24.21 12.94 -34.34
N PRO A 47 -25.47 13.40 -34.42
CA PRO A 47 -25.96 14.50 -33.60
C PRO A 47 -25.93 14.14 -32.11
N THR A 48 -25.76 15.16 -31.27
CA THR A 48 -25.64 15.09 -29.80
C THR A 48 -26.78 14.29 -29.17
N LEU A 49 -26.51 13.03 -28.84
CA LEU A 49 -27.34 12.23 -27.95
C LEU A 49 -26.98 12.60 -26.51
N GLN A 50 -27.94 13.12 -25.76
CA GLN A 50 -27.86 13.23 -24.30
C GLN A 50 -28.24 11.87 -23.70
N PHE A 51 -27.30 11.27 -22.96
CA PHE A 51 -27.54 10.05 -22.20
C PHE A 51 -27.93 10.41 -20.77
N ILE A 52 -29.10 9.93 -20.32
CA ILE A 52 -29.45 9.91 -18.89
C ILE A 52 -29.17 8.48 -18.42
N CYS A 53 -28.02 8.26 -17.79
CA CYS A 53 -27.71 6.97 -17.17
C CYS A 53 -28.22 6.98 -15.72
N ASN A 54 -29.07 6.00 -15.37
CA ASN A 54 -29.40 5.71 -13.98
C ASN A 54 -28.10 5.48 -13.19
N GLY A 55 -27.93 6.18 -12.07
CA GLY A 55 -26.71 6.19 -11.26
C GLY A 55 -26.46 4.84 -10.60
N ILE A 56 -25.77 3.95 -11.29
CA ILE A 56 -25.16 2.78 -10.69
C ILE A 56 -23.99 3.29 -9.82
N PRO A 57 -23.84 2.83 -8.57
CA PRO A 57 -22.71 3.23 -7.74
C PRO A 57 -21.38 2.87 -8.42
N THR A 58 -20.61 3.89 -8.81
CA THR A 58 -19.30 3.71 -9.44
C THR A 58 -18.27 3.38 -8.39
N THR A 59 -17.58 2.25 -8.56
CA THR A 59 -16.43 1.89 -7.70
C THR A 59 -15.14 2.29 -8.42
N THR A 60 -14.46 3.33 -7.93
CA THR A 60 -13.15 3.73 -8.46
C THR A 60 -12.06 2.97 -7.72
N THR A 61 -11.22 2.24 -8.46
CA THR A 61 -10.05 1.55 -7.90
C THR A 61 -8.78 2.23 -8.42
N THR A 62 -7.93 2.71 -7.52
CA THR A 62 -6.64 3.32 -7.85
C THR A 62 -5.51 2.39 -7.44
N TRP A 63 -4.52 2.24 -8.32
CA TRP A 63 -3.31 1.46 -8.08
C TRP A 63 -2.08 2.36 -8.13
N THR A 64 -1.08 2.06 -7.33
CA THR A 64 0.20 2.77 -7.36
C THR A 64 1.32 1.73 -7.33
N GLU A 65 2.07 1.62 -8.41
CA GLU A 65 3.30 0.82 -8.47
C GLU A 65 4.49 1.65 -8.01
N THR A 66 5.42 1.04 -7.28
CA THR A 66 6.62 1.72 -6.78
C THR A 66 7.86 0.94 -7.17
N ALA A 67 8.89 1.67 -7.62
CA ALA A 67 10.17 1.13 -8.05
C ALA A 67 11.02 0.62 -6.87
N THR A 68 11.82 -0.42 -7.13
CA THR A 68 12.78 -0.97 -6.17
C THR A 68 14.15 -0.36 -6.43
N THR A 69 14.83 0.12 -5.38
CA THR A 69 16.20 0.64 -5.47
C THR A 69 17.14 -0.32 -4.74
N GLN A 70 18.17 -0.80 -5.43
CA GLN A 70 19.24 -1.61 -4.83
C GLN A 70 20.45 -0.70 -4.59
N THR A 71 20.97 -0.71 -3.37
CA THR A 71 22.19 0.04 -3.02
C THR A 71 23.24 -0.95 -2.55
N THR A 72 24.36 -1.00 -3.27
CA THR A 72 25.52 -1.82 -2.89
C THR A 72 26.50 -0.91 -2.16
N THR A 73 26.84 -1.25 -0.92
CA THR A 73 27.82 -0.50 -0.12
C THR A 73 29.01 -1.39 0.16
N THR A 74 30.14 -1.11 -0.49
CA THR A 74 31.40 -1.81 -0.22
C THR A 74 32.03 -1.20 1.03
N THR A 75 32.20 -1.98 2.09
CA THR A 75 32.95 -1.57 3.28
C THR A 75 34.17 -2.47 3.38
N SER A 76 35.34 -1.94 3.04
CA SER A 76 36.60 -2.64 3.28
C SER A 76 36.92 -2.56 4.77
N GLY A 77 36.89 -3.68 5.48
CA GLY A 77 37.55 -3.77 6.78
C GLY A 77 39.05 -3.60 6.58
N ILE A 78 39.70 -2.77 7.39
CA ILE A 78 41.14 -2.47 7.24
C ILE A 78 41.97 -3.71 7.61
N TYR A 79 41.46 -4.55 8.51
CA TYR A 79 42.09 -5.81 8.92
C TYR A 79 41.11 -6.99 8.89
N THR A 80 41.62 -8.20 8.70
CA THR A 80 40.84 -9.44 8.77
C THR A 80 41.62 -10.48 9.56
N ARG A 81 40.95 -11.17 10.48
CA ARG A 81 41.52 -12.33 11.18
C ARG A 81 41.09 -13.60 10.46
N LEU A 82 42.07 -14.42 10.09
CA LEU A 82 41.85 -15.71 9.45
C LEU A 82 41.67 -16.81 10.49
N ASP A 83 40.94 -17.86 10.11
CA ASP A 83 40.85 -19.07 10.91
C ASP A 83 42.22 -19.78 11.00
N GLY A 84 42.39 -20.58 12.05
CA GLY A 84 43.61 -21.34 12.28
C GLY A 84 43.97 -22.25 11.11
N GLY A 85 45.25 -22.29 10.75
CA GLY A 85 45.72 -23.09 9.62
C GLY A 85 45.69 -22.38 8.26
N ALA A 86 45.47 -21.07 8.23
CA ALA A 86 45.60 -20.25 7.02
C ALA A 86 46.52 -19.04 7.25
N ARG A 87 47.08 -18.51 6.17
CA ARG A 87 47.95 -17.31 6.17
C ARG A 87 47.45 -16.28 5.17
N CYS A 88 47.88 -15.02 5.32
CA CYS A 88 47.42 -13.91 4.49
C CYS A 88 47.70 -14.12 2.99
N ALA A 89 48.84 -14.74 2.68
CA ALA A 89 49.24 -15.08 1.32
C ALA A 89 48.26 -16.03 0.60
N ASP A 90 47.59 -16.95 1.31
CA ASP A 90 46.62 -17.87 0.71
C ASP A 90 45.40 -17.14 0.12
N TYR A 91 45.14 -15.92 0.61
CA TYR A 91 44.06 -15.05 0.16
C TYR A 91 44.56 -13.87 -0.70
N GLY A 92 45.86 -13.84 -1.05
CA GLY A 92 46.47 -12.74 -1.79
C GLY A 92 46.44 -11.41 -1.05
N VAL A 93 46.43 -11.43 0.28
CA VAL A 93 46.39 -10.24 1.13
C VAL A 93 47.73 -10.06 1.84
N PRO A 94 48.27 -8.83 1.92
CA PRO A 94 49.53 -8.61 2.60
C PRO A 94 49.40 -8.81 4.13
N ASP A 95 50.46 -9.30 4.75
CA ASP A 95 50.60 -9.32 6.21
C ASP A 95 50.63 -7.89 6.78
N VAL A 96 50.36 -7.76 8.08
CA VAL A 96 50.48 -6.48 8.80
C VAL A 96 51.95 -6.06 8.87
N PRO A 97 52.33 -4.87 8.38
CA PRO A 97 53.71 -4.54 8.04
C PRO A 97 54.58 -4.14 9.24
N SER A 98 53.99 -3.83 10.39
CA SER A 98 54.74 -3.40 11.57
C SER A 98 54.11 -3.89 12.86
N LYS A 99 54.95 -3.99 13.90
CA LYS A 99 54.53 -4.32 15.26
C LYS A 99 53.49 -3.35 15.80
N ASP A 100 53.74 -2.05 15.66
CA ASP A 100 52.85 -1.02 16.18
C ASP A 100 51.47 -1.12 15.52
N ASP A 101 51.43 -1.39 14.21
CA ASP A 101 50.16 -1.60 13.51
C ASP A 101 49.44 -2.87 13.96
N CYS A 102 50.18 -3.94 14.26
CA CYS A 102 49.63 -5.16 14.84
C CYS A 102 49.04 -4.91 16.24
N PHE A 103 49.82 -4.35 17.15
CA PHE A 103 49.48 -4.26 18.58
C PHE A 103 48.59 -3.08 18.95
N GLU A 104 48.53 -2.03 18.13
CA GLU A 104 47.66 -0.89 18.36
C GLU A 104 46.42 -0.97 17.45
N THR A 105 46.59 -0.99 16.14
CA THR A 105 45.44 -0.84 15.22
C THR A 105 44.71 -2.15 14.98
N ALA A 106 45.44 -3.19 14.54
CA ALA A 106 44.86 -4.41 14.01
C ALA A 106 44.11 -5.19 15.11
N VAL A 107 44.70 -5.32 16.30
CA VAL A 107 44.05 -6.01 17.44
C VAL A 107 42.74 -5.35 17.88
N HIS A 108 42.64 -4.02 17.81
CA HIS A 108 41.38 -3.33 18.11
C HIS A 108 40.33 -3.66 17.05
N PHE A 109 40.72 -3.68 15.78
CA PHE A 109 39.80 -3.95 14.67
C PHE A 109 39.27 -5.39 14.67
N VAL A 110 40.11 -6.38 14.99
CA VAL A 110 39.73 -7.80 14.98
C VAL A 110 39.25 -8.33 16.34
N GLY A 111 38.93 -7.45 17.29
CA GLY A 111 38.35 -7.83 18.59
C GLY A 111 39.31 -8.57 19.52
N LEU A 112 40.61 -8.30 19.41
CA LEU A 112 41.67 -8.82 20.27
C LEU A 112 42.22 -7.77 21.26
N ALA A 113 41.50 -6.65 21.42
CA ALA A 113 41.83 -5.61 22.38
C ALA A 113 42.01 -6.18 23.80
N GLY A 114 43.09 -5.81 24.48
CA GLY A 114 43.39 -6.24 25.85
C GLY A 114 43.99 -7.65 25.98
N LYS A 115 44.26 -8.34 24.86
CA LYS A 115 45.08 -9.56 24.89
C LYS A 115 46.54 -9.22 25.13
N GLN A 116 47.29 -10.16 25.72
CA GLN A 116 48.73 -9.99 25.90
C GLN A 116 49.41 -9.92 24.54
N THR A 117 50.44 -9.08 24.40
CA THR A 117 51.23 -8.92 23.19
C THR A 117 52.67 -9.38 23.42
N MET A 118 53.29 -9.97 22.40
CA MET A 118 54.68 -10.42 22.46
C MET A 118 55.34 -10.34 21.08
N GLU A 119 56.52 -9.77 21.01
CA GLU A 119 57.35 -9.72 19.80
C GLU A 119 58.31 -10.92 19.80
N LEU A 120 58.46 -11.56 18.64
CA LEU A 120 59.30 -12.74 18.46
C LEU A 120 60.15 -12.60 17.20
N ASP A 121 61.47 -12.62 17.36
CA ASP A 121 62.40 -12.57 16.24
C ASP A 121 62.82 -13.97 15.81
N ASN A 122 62.95 -14.20 14.50
CA ASN A 122 63.49 -15.44 13.89
C ASN A 122 62.71 -16.72 14.26
N VAL A 123 61.37 -16.62 14.33
CA VAL A 123 60.47 -17.73 14.70
C VAL A 123 59.80 -18.43 13.51
N GLY A 124 60.25 -18.16 12.29
CA GLY A 124 59.75 -18.83 11.08
C GLY A 124 58.42 -18.29 10.56
N PHE A 125 58.02 -17.10 11.02
CA PHE A 125 56.94 -16.33 10.41
C PHE A 125 57.22 -14.83 10.53
N THR A 126 56.57 -14.06 9.67
CA THR A 126 56.56 -12.60 9.67
C THR A 126 55.11 -12.11 9.68
N GLY A 127 54.81 -11.11 10.52
CA GLY A 127 53.48 -10.50 10.62
C GLY A 127 52.76 -10.72 11.95
N CYS A 128 51.45 -10.46 11.96
CA CYS A 128 50.61 -10.43 13.16
C CYS A 128 49.80 -11.72 13.31
N VAL A 129 49.93 -12.41 14.43
CA VAL A 129 49.30 -13.72 14.68
C VAL A 129 48.67 -13.76 16.05
N TYR A 130 47.45 -14.29 16.17
CA TYR A 130 46.85 -14.61 17.46
C TYR A 130 47.04 -16.10 17.78
N ASN A 131 47.76 -16.40 18.87
CA ASN A 131 47.89 -17.75 19.38
C ASN A 131 46.69 -18.05 20.30
N THR A 132 45.76 -18.86 19.79
CA THR A 132 44.50 -19.19 20.48
C THR A 132 44.71 -19.98 21.77
N VAL A 133 45.80 -20.75 21.89
CA VAL A 133 46.12 -21.56 23.08
C VAL A 133 46.68 -20.68 24.19
N ALA A 134 47.63 -19.79 23.85
CA ALA A 134 48.24 -18.88 24.82
C ALA A 134 47.39 -17.63 25.12
N GLN A 135 46.39 -17.36 24.27
CA GLN A 135 45.62 -16.10 24.25
C GLN A 135 46.51 -14.86 24.14
N THR A 136 47.56 -14.96 23.33
CA THR A 136 48.57 -13.92 23.13
C THR A 136 48.60 -13.54 21.66
N VAL A 137 48.70 -12.23 21.38
CA VAL A 137 48.99 -11.69 20.05
C VAL A 137 50.50 -11.62 19.89
N LEU A 138 51.00 -12.26 18.85
CA LEU A 138 52.41 -12.36 18.51
C LEU A 138 52.67 -11.50 17.28
N TYR A 139 53.75 -10.72 17.30
CA TYR A 139 54.31 -10.12 16.10
C TYR A 139 55.65 -10.79 15.81
N GLY A 140 55.75 -11.43 14.64
CA GLY A 140 56.96 -12.12 14.20
C GLY A 140 57.72 -11.29 13.18
N GLU A 141 59.06 -11.28 13.28
CA GLU A 141 59.94 -10.80 12.21
C GLU A 141 61.05 -11.83 11.97
N SER A 142 61.02 -12.49 10.80
CA SER A 142 62.00 -13.54 10.45
C SER A 142 62.71 -13.17 9.15
N ALA A 143 64.02 -12.90 9.25
CA ALA A 143 64.82 -12.52 8.08
C ALA A 143 64.83 -13.64 7.03
N GLY A 144 64.50 -13.28 5.78
CA GLY A 144 64.48 -14.22 4.65
C GLY A 144 63.24 -15.11 4.56
N VAL A 145 62.25 -14.96 5.45
CA VAL A 145 60.95 -15.64 5.34
C VAL A 145 59.99 -14.75 4.58
N THR A 146 59.48 -15.23 3.46
CA THR A 146 58.43 -14.55 2.69
C THR A 146 57.03 -14.87 3.25
N ALA A 147 56.02 -14.07 2.89
CA ALA A 147 54.64 -14.30 3.31
C ALA A 147 54.12 -15.71 2.91
N ASP A 148 54.57 -16.22 1.76
CA ASP A 148 54.25 -17.56 1.25
C ASP A 148 54.96 -18.70 2.01
N GLU A 149 55.93 -18.37 2.86
CA GLU A 149 56.71 -19.32 3.66
C GLU A 149 56.38 -19.23 5.15
N ASN A 150 55.47 -18.33 5.53
CA ASN A 150 54.99 -18.22 6.90
C ASN A 150 54.52 -19.56 7.45
N MET A 151 55.00 -19.91 8.64
CA MET A 151 54.62 -21.13 9.34
C MET A 151 53.13 -21.17 9.63
N VAL A 152 52.46 -22.22 9.17
CA VAL A 152 51.02 -22.41 9.36
C VAL A 152 50.78 -23.41 10.50
N LEU A 153 50.14 -22.96 11.58
CA LEU A 153 49.75 -23.82 12.70
C LEU A 153 48.23 -23.75 12.93
N PRO A 154 47.56 -24.85 13.31
CA PRO A 154 46.11 -24.87 13.56
C PRO A 154 45.66 -23.92 14.69
N ASN A 155 46.55 -23.57 15.61
CA ASN A 155 46.26 -22.66 16.73
C ASN A 155 46.69 -21.22 16.47
N PHE A 156 47.20 -20.91 15.27
CA PHE A 156 47.64 -19.57 14.87
C PHE A 156 46.62 -18.96 13.91
N GLU A 157 45.98 -17.88 14.35
CA GLU A 157 45.04 -17.10 13.55
C GLU A 157 45.77 -15.84 13.04
N TYR A 158 46.11 -15.81 11.75
CA TYR A 158 46.80 -14.65 11.15
C TYR A 158 45.88 -13.44 11.05
N VAL A 159 46.41 -12.26 11.33
CA VAL A 159 45.75 -10.97 11.10
C VAL A 159 46.38 -10.32 9.87
N CYS A 160 45.55 -10.06 8.87
CA CYS A 160 45.96 -9.58 7.54
C CYS A 160 45.44 -8.15 7.31
N ASN A 161 46.07 -7.43 6.38
CA ASN A 161 45.59 -6.14 5.88
C ASN A 161 44.33 -6.32 5.00
N GLY A 162 43.20 -6.63 5.65
CA GLY A 162 41.84 -6.51 5.13
C GLY A 162 41.56 -7.20 3.80
N ILE A 163 40.82 -8.31 3.80
CA ILE A 163 40.21 -8.81 2.56
C ILE A 163 39.06 -7.87 2.22
N PRO A 164 39.01 -7.24 1.01
CA PRO A 164 37.85 -6.45 0.61
C PRO A 164 36.61 -7.34 0.65
N THR A 165 35.74 -7.10 1.63
CA THR A 165 34.55 -7.91 1.88
C THR A 165 33.33 -7.19 1.33
N THR A 166 32.68 -7.77 0.33
CA THR A 166 31.48 -7.20 -0.28
C THR A 166 30.25 -7.62 0.50
N THR A 167 29.82 -6.78 1.46
CA THR A 167 28.54 -7.00 2.16
C THR A 167 27.39 -6.49 1.31
N THR A 168 26.56 -7.40 0.77
CA THR A 168 25.34 -7.02 0.04
C THR A 168 24.18 -6.87 1.01
N THR A 169 23.87 -5.64 1.42
CA THR A 169 22.69 -5.38 2.26
C THR A 169 21.46 -5.21 1.36
N THR A 170 20.54 -6.18 1.40
CA THR A 170 19.24 -6.06 0.72
C THR A 170 18.22 -5.52 1.71
N THR A 171 18.01 -4.20 1.73
CA THR A 171 16.94 -3.60 2.54
C THR A 171 15.62 -3.74 1.80
N ARG A 172 14.78 -4.68 2.24
CA ARG A 172 13.44 -4.88 1.70
C ARG A 172 12.42 -4.10 2.53
N THR A 173 12.08 -2.89 2.10
CA THR A 173 11.00 -2.12 2.73
C THR A 173 9.66 -2.68 2.27
N SER A 174 9.03 -3.53 3.08
CA SER A 174 7.66 -3.99 2.83
C SER A 174 6.68 -2.91 3.29
N LEU A 175 6.07 -2.16 2.36
CA LEU A 175 4.91 -1.34 2.69
C LEU A 175 3.64 -2.18 2.56
N THR A 176 2.78 -2.09 3.56
CA THR A 176 1.49 -2.77 3.62
C THR A 176 0.55 -2.08 2.63
N ALA A 177 -0.04 -2.85 1.70
CA ALA A 177 -1.04 -2.33 0.77
C ALA A 177 -2.35 -2.03 1.52
N THR A 178 -2.67 -0.76 1.71
CA THR A 178 -3.96 -0.35 2.30
C THR A 178 -5.00 -0.23 1.19
N ARG A 179 -5.93 -1.18 1.13
CA ARG A 179 -7.06 -1.15 0.18
C ARG A 179 -8.13 -0.21 0.72
N THR A 180 -8.18 1.01 0.21
CA THR A 180 -9.27 1.94 0.51
C THR A 180 -10.39 1.73 -0.52
N THR A 181 -11.51 1.17 -0.07
CA THR A 181 -12.71 1.02 -0.91
C THR A 181 -13.64 2.17 -0.58
N THR A 182 -13.78 3.15 -1.48
CA THR A 182 -14.69 4.28 -1.29
C THR A 182 -16.04 3.92 -1.91
N THR A 183 -17.02 3.57 -1.09
CA THR A 183 -18.40 3.36 -1.55
C THR A 183 -19.15 4.68 -1.51
N THR A 184 -19.51 5.22 -2.66
CA THR A 184 -20.36 6.41 -2.77
C THR A 184 -21.81 5.99 -2.45
N LEU A 185 -22.30 6.38 -1.28
CA LEU A 185 -23.70 6.17 -0.90
C LEU A 185 -24.60 7.18 -1.62
N GLY A 186 -25.72 6.71 -2.16
CA GLY A 186 -26.80 7.58 -2.61
C GLY A 186 -27.57 8.14 -1.42
N PHE A 187 -28.25 9.27 -1.64
CA PHE A 187 -29.17 9.85 -0.67
C PHE A 187 -30.55 10.00 -1.30
N VAL A 188 -31.58 9.71 -0.51
CA VAL A 188 -32.97 9.88 -0.91
C VAL A 188 -33.70 10.70 0.15
N LYS A 189 -34.59 11.58 -0.31
CA LYS A 189 -35.48 12.36 0.54
C LYS A 189 -36.86 11.72 0.52
N LEU A 190 -37.38 11.39 1.70
CA LEU A 190 -38.67 10.73 1.86
C LEU A 190 -39.82 11.74 1.90
N ALA A 191 -41.03 11.25 1.64
CA ALA A 191 -42.25 12.02 1.82
C ALA A 191 -42.45 12.40 3.31
N PRO A 192 -43.13 13.53 3.60
CA PRO A 192 -43.34 13.97 4.97
C PRO A 192 -44.03 12.91 5.84
N GLY A 193 -43.55 12.74 7.08
CA GLY A 193 -44.09 11.77 8.03
C GLY A 193 -43.63 10.32 7.84
N SER A 194 -42.73 10.05 6.87
CA SER A 194 -42.06 8.75 6.73
C SER A 194 -40.64 8.80 7.31
N THR A 195 -40.21 7.72 7.96
CA THR A 195 -38.83 7.56 8.47
C THR A 195 -37.99 6.71 7.53
N CYS A 196 -36.65 6.76 7.67
CA CYS A 196 -35.76 5.86 6.95
C CYS A 196 -36.05 4.38 7.25
N TRP A 197 -36.48 4.09 8.48
CA TRP A 197 -36.83 2.75 8.92
C TRP A 197 -38.03 2.17 8.17
N ASP A 198 -39.08 2.98 7.97
CA ASP A 198 -40.29 2.56 7.24
C ASP A 198 -39.99 2.11 5.80
N GLN A 199 -38.92 2.65 5.22
CA GLN A 199 -38.46 2.36 3.86
C GLN A 199 -37.30 1.37 3.80
N GLN A 200 -36.89 0.78 4.93
CA GLN A 200 -35.71 -0.10 5.04
C GLN A 200 -34.42 0.56 4.53
N LEU A 201 -34.27 1.86 4.77
CA LEU A 201 -33.09 2.65 4.41
C LEU A 201 -32.27 2.99 5.65
N ALA A 202 -30.97 3.17 5.48
CA ALA A 202 -30.11 3.62 6.55
C ALA A 202 -30.32 5.12 6.80
N ALA A 203 -30.25 5.55 8.06
CA ALA A 203 -30.11 6.96 8.36
C ALA A 203 -28.75 7.48 7.86
N VAL A 204 -28.67 8.78 7.54
CA VAL A 204 -27.39 9.42 7.23
C VAL A 204 -26.46 9.28 8.44
N PRO A 205 -25.20 8.82 8.28
CA PRO A 205 -24.39 8.37 9.42
C PRO A 205 -23.76 9.50 10.24
N SER A 206 -23.69 10.73 9.71
CA SER A 206 -23.10 11.85 10.43
C SER A 206 -23.67 13.20 10.00
N ARG A 207 -23.45 14.19 10.86
CA ARG A 207 -23.72 15.61 10.61
C ARG A 207 -23.06 16.12 9.34
N GLU A 208 -21.79 15.78 9.14
CA GLU A 208 -21.00 16.19 7.97
C GLU A 208 -21.57 15.58 6.68
N ALA A 209 -22.00 14.32 6.74
CA ALA A 209 -22.70 13.69 5.62
C ALA A 209 -24.04 14.36 5.35
N CYS A 210 -24.80 14.71 6.39
CA CYS A 210 -26.08 15.41 6.29
C CYS A 210 -25.91 16.79 5.64
N PHE A 211 -25.12 17.68 6.25
CA PHE A 211 -24.95 19.07 5.79
C PHE A 211 -24.01 19.24 4.60
N GLY A 212 -23.30 18.19 4.18
CA GLY A 212 -22.46 18.20 3.00
C GLY A 212 -23.13 17.53 1.81
N VAL A 213 -22.83 16.25 1.64
CA VAL A 213 -23.20 15.49 0.44
C VAL A 213 -24.70 15.21 0.34
N ALA A 214 -25.39 14.99 1.47
CA ALA A 214 -26.79 14.60 1.44
C ALA A 214 -27.70 15.74 0.98
N ILE A 215 -27.58 16.95 1.55
CA ILE A 215 -28.38 18.11 1.11
C ILE A 215 -28.19 18.44 -0.36
N SER A 216 -26.97 18.27 -0.88
CA SER A 216 -26.65 18.53 -2.28
C SER A 216 -27.29 17.48 -3.18
N ALA A 217 -27.23 16.21 -2.77
CA ALA A 217 -27.81 15.09 -3.51
C ALA A 217 -29.35 15.15 -3.60
N VAL A 218 -30.04 15.72 -2.61
CA VAL A 218 -31.50 15.80 -2.58
C VAL A 218 -32.07 17.19 -2.93
N GLY A 219 -31.26 18.07 -3.52
CA GLY A 219 -31.72 19.38 -4.02
C GLY A 219 -32.06 20.40 -2.92
N LEU A 220 -31.45 20.28 -1.73
CA LEU A 220 -31.60 21.20 -0.60
C LEU A 220 -30.36 22.09 -0.37
N ALA A 221 -29.46 22.17 -1.35
CA ALA A 221 -28.30 23.04 -1.30
C ALA A 221 -28.71 24.50 -1.05
N GLY A 222 -28.04 25.18 -0.12
CA GLY A 222 -28.32 26.56 0.25
C GLY A 222 -29.46 26.76 1.26
N ARG A 223 -30.13 25.69 1.71
CA ARG A 223 -31.05 25.79 2.85
C ARG A 223 -30.27 26.02 4.15
N PRO A 224 -30.80 26.84 5.08
CA PRO A 224 -30.21 26.97 6.41
C PRO A 224 -30.14 25.60 7.09
N THR A 225 -29.06 25.38 7.84
CA THR A 225 -28.83 24.15 8.60
C THR A 225 -28.91 24.44 10.10
N LEU A 226 -29.45 23.49 10.86
CA LEU A 226 -29.59 23.60 12.30
C LEU A 226 -29.27 22.25 12.95
N GLU A 227 -28.57 22.28 14.06
CA GLU A 227 -28.25 21.09 14.84
C GLU A 227 -29.07 21.12 16.13
N ILE A 228 -29.86 20.06 16.37
CA ILE A 228 -30.68 19.94 17.56
C ILE A 228 -30.64 18.50 18.05
N ASP A 229 -30.05 18.31 19.23
CA ASP A 229 -30.02 17.02 19.91
C ASP A 229 -31.15 16.90 20.94
N GLY A 230 -31.51 15.66 21.27
CA GLY A 230 -32.41 15.39 22.39
C GLY A 230 -33.91 15.55 22.12
N ILE A 231 -34.34 15.72 20.87
CA ILE A 231 -35.76 15.98 20.52
C ILE A 231 -36.49 14.78 19.89
N GLY A 232 -36.06 13.56 20.21
CA GLY A 232 -36.81 12.34 19.88
C GLY A 232 -36.59 11.81 18.46
N PHE A 233 -35.55 12.28 17.77
CA PHE A 233 -35.08 11.69 16.51
C PHE A 233 -33.55 11.63 16.48
N SER A 234 -33.03 10.77 15.59
CA SER A 234 -31.61 10.75 15.24
C SER A 234 -31.47 10.69 13.72
N GLY A 235 -30.69 11.58 13.11
CA GLY A 235 -30.44 11.60 11.68
C GLY A 235 -30.63 12.96 11.03
N CYS A 236 -30.87 12.95 9.72
CA CYS A 236 -30.94 14.14 8.86
C CYS A 236 -32.39 14.33 8.38
N ILE A 237 -32.98 15.49 8.66
CA ILE A 237 -34.36 15.81 8.27
C ILE A 237 -34.43 17.17 7.58
N HIS A 238 -35.39 17.35 6.70
CA HIS A 238 -35.78 18.64 6.16
C HIS A 238 -37.14 19.04 6.74
N ASN A 239 -37.16 20.14 7.49
CA ASN A 239 -38.40 20.71 8.01
C ASN A 239 -39.03 21.59 6.93
N VAL A 240 -40.10 21.10 6.31
CA VAL A 240 -40.73 21.77 5.15
C VAL A 240 -41.37 23.11 5.51
N ILE A 241 -41.79 23.29 6.77
CA ILE A 241 -42.41 24.54 7.25
C ILE A 241 -41.33 25.61 7.46
N ALA A 242 -40.23 25.23 8.11
CA ALA A 242 -39.13 26.16 8.40
C ALA A 242 -38.16 26.33 7.22
N GLY A 243 -38.25 25.50 6.19
CA GLY A 243 -37.29 25.46 5.07
C GLY A 243 -35.84 25.23 5.54
N THR A 244 -35.66 24.49 6.63
CA THR A 244 -34.38 24.29 7.32
C THR A 244 -34.04 22.81 7.35
N VAL A 245 -32.77 22.48 7.12
CA VAL A 245 -32.27 21.11 7.28
C VAL A 245 -31.75 20.94 8.70
N ILE A 246 -32.26 19.93 9.41
CA ILE A 246 -31.92 19.67 10.80
C ILE A 246 -31.16 18.37 10.91
N TRP A 247 -30.02 18.40 11.60
CA TRP A 247 -29.35 17.20 12.09
C TRP A 247 -29.59 17.08 13.59
N GLY A 248 -29.82 15.86 14.09
CA GLY A 248 -29.97 15.63 15.51
C GLY A 248 -29.56 14.23 15.91
N VAL A 249 -29.15 14.07 17.16
CA VAL A 249 -28.94 12.78 17.82
C VAL A 249 -29.68 12.79 19.16
N THR A 250 -30.52 11.79 19.39
CA THR A 250 -31.17 11.58 20.69
C THR A 250 -30.71 10.26 21.29
N ALA A 251 -30.06 10.32 22.45
CA ALA A 251 -29.62 9.12 23.16
C ALA A 251 -30.83 8.23 23.50
N GLY A 252 -30.72 6.93 23.21
CA GLY A 252 -31.77 5.95 23.46
C GLY A 252 -32.89 5.90 22.41
N VAL A 253 -32.90 6.80 21.41
CA VAL A 253 -33.81 6.70 20.27
C VAL A 253 -33.24 5.74 19.24
N THR A 254 -33.92 4.62 19.07
CA THR A 254 -33.72 3.64 17.99
C THR A 254 -34.55 4.03 16.75
N PRO A 255 -34.19 3.56 15.54
CA PRO A 255 -34.99 3.77 14.32
C PRO A 255 -36.48 3.45 14.48
N GLU A 256 -36.81 2.42 15.25
CA GLU A 256 -38.17 1.96 15.53
C GLU A 256 -38.96 2.90 16.45
N THR A 257 -38.25 3.72 17.22
CA THR A 257 -38.82 4.65 18.22
C THR A 257 -38.73 6.11 17.79
N MET A 258 -38.24 6.39 16.57
CA MET A 258 -38.13 7.76 16.07
C MET A 258 -39.50 8.39 15.86
N VAL A 259 -39.62 9.66 16.25
CA VAL A 259 -40.82 10.43 15.98
C VAL A 259 -40.79 10.91 14.52
N ALA A 260 -41.83 10.56 13.77
CA ALA A 260 -42.09 11.13 12.45
C ALA A 260 -43.14 12.24 12.56
N LEU A 261 -42.76 13.47 12.20
CA LEU A 261 -43.70 14.58 12.13
C LEU A 261 -44.19 14.78 10.70
N PRO A 262 -45.47 15.16 10.48
CA PRO A 262 -46.02 15.41 9.15
C PRO A 262 -45.31 16.53 8.36
N SER A 263 -44.49 17.35 9.00
CA SER A 263 -43.71 18.41 8.38
C SER A 263 -42.24 18.04 8.15
N TRP A 264 -41.84 16.81 8.49
CA TRP A 264 -40.45 16.36 8.39
C TRP A 264 -40.29 15.37 7.24
N GLU A 265 -39.42 15.72 6.31
CA GLU A 265 -38.93 14.84 5.25
C GLU A 265 -37.58 14.26 5.68
N TYR A 266 -37.50 12.97 5.99
CA TYR A 266 -36.23 12.33 6.34
C TYR A 266 -35.33 12.19 5.11
N ILE A 267 -34.02 12.42 5.30
CA ILE A 267 -32.98 12.17 4.31
C ILE A 267 -32.25 10.90 4.75
N CYS A 268 -32.21 9.91 3.87
CA CYS A 268 -31.72 8.57 4.15
C CYS A 268 -30.58 8.20 3.22
N SER A 269 -29.64 7.40 3.72
CA SER A 269 -28.61 6.73 2.92
C SER A 269 -29.20 5.47 2.29
N GLY A 270 -29.16 5.40 0.97
CA GLY A 270 -29.70 4.28 0.20
C GLY A 270 -28.96 4.11 -1.12
N PRO A 271 -29.22 3.01 -1.85
CA PRO A 271 -28.83 2.97 -3.24
C PRO A 271 -29.42 4.20 -3.94
N ALA A 272 -28.68 4.80 -4.87
CA ALA A 272 -29.18 5.90 -5.70
C ALA A 272 -30.23 5.36 -6.68
N THR A 273 -31.30 4.74 -6.18
CA THR A 273 -32.46 4.40 -6.97
C THR A 273 -33.20 5.69 -7.22
N THR A 274 -33.52 5.90 -8.50
CA THR A 274 -34.36 6.96 -9.04
C THR A 274 -35.51 7.26 -8.08
N PRO A 275 -35.84 8.54 -7.82
CA PRO A 275 -36.89 8.93 -6.88
C PRO A 275 -38.13 8.07 -7.08
N LEU A 276 -38.47 7.28 -6.05
CA LEU A 276 -39.73 6.56 -5.99
C LEU A 276 -40.81 7.59 -5.70
N TYR A 277 -41.26 8.34 -6.72
CA TYR A 277 -42.64 8.82 -6.80
C TYR A 277 -43.00 9.29 -8.23
N PRO A 278 -44.22 9.02 -8.72
CA PRO A 278 -44.86 9.77 -9.80
C PRO A 278 -45.20 11.21 -9.43
#